data_AF-A0A8S3HWU3-F1
#
_entry.id   AF-A0A8S3HWU3-F1
#
_cell.length_a   1.000
_cell.length_b   1.000
_cell.length_c   1.000
_cell.angle_alpha   90.00
_cell.angle_beta   90.00
_cell.angle_gamma   90.00
#
_symmetry.space_group_name_H-M   'P 1'
#
loop_
_entity.id
_entity.type
_entity.pdbx_description
1 polymer ?
#
loop_
_entity_poly.entity_id
_entity_poly.type
_entity_poly.pdbx_seq_one_letter_code
_entity_poly.pdbx_strand_id
1 'polypeptide(L)'
;LHEILYHINKPCTGDVCCCPGDREDNLWITINDYKPPTTQLEWEQACFLDKCFHGYYKWPKIIKYPMNKRERYTKGNMPEHVAILYNRFMDKNFIYQLIQYMIIEDEGFEINFNIHRFRMFKGLFRNFGLDLLDHFMEQLNLLIHEKAKEKQEGCHRVAAEIVAGMIRGSKYWTLEMLEELWQKLIPFLNEVCANLSPETLSYWGACFKFGMEDLDPRRMHRLIEFIRTLINGETTVNTFLETSRWFLVLKLTNFEWRVPAIWCAINEHAKEMLDHPFKAVREHIAK
;
A
#
# COMPACT_ATOMS: atom_id res chain seq x y z
N LEU A 1 -14.49 17.93 -5.95
CA LEU A 1 -14.13 16.67 -6.63
C LEU A 1 -14.35 16.92 -8.12
N HIS A 2 -13.29 17.07 -8.90
CA HIS A 2 -13.39 17.15 -10.36
C HIS A 2 -13.31 15.71 -10.90
N GLU A 3 -14.44 15.19 -11.39
CA GLU A 3 -14.52 13.90 -12.08
C GLU A 3 -14.46 14.16 -13.59
N ILE A 4 -13.58 13.44 -14.28
CA ILE A 4 -13.54 13.46 -15.74
C ILE A 4 -14.35 12.27 -16.25
N LEU A 5 -15.24 12.54 -17.21
CA LEU A 5 -15.96 11.53 -17.98
C LEU A 5 -15.11 11.17 -19.19
N TYR A 6 -14.67 9.91 -19.27
CA TYR A 6 -14.06 9.39 -20.48
C TYR A 6 -15.07 8.54 -21.23
N HIS A 7 -15.41 8.98 -22.44
CA HIS A 7 -16.06 8.13 -23.42
C HIS A 7 -14.98 7.29 -24.08
N ILE A 8 -15.03 5.97 -23.86
CA ILE A 8 -14.22 5.06 -24.64
C ILE A 8 -14.82 5.07 -26.05
N ASN A 9 -14.32 5.96 -26.92
CA ASN A 9 -14.71 6.08 -28.34
C ASN A 9 -14.33 4.85 -29.18
N LYS A 10 -13.95 3.75 -28.55
CA LYS A 10 -13.95 2.41 -29.16
C LYS A 10 -15.22 1.71 -28.69
N PRO A 11 -16.37 1.88 -29.36
CA PRO A 11 -17.45 0.93 -29.20
C PRO A 11 -16.85 -0.46 -29.48
N CYS A 12 -17.16 -1.46 -28.66
CA CYS A 12 -17.20 -2.82 -29.15
C CYS A 12 -18.23 -2.80 -30.28
N THR A 13 -17.77 -2.54 -31.51
CA THR A 13 -18.60 -2.49 -32.69
C THR A 13 -19.02 -3.92 -33.00
N GLY A 14 -20.30 -4.21 -32.77
CA GLY A 14 -20.91 -5.49 -33.10
C GLY A 14 -20.72 -6.57 -32.05
N ASP A 15 -21.46 -7.66 -32.24
CA ASP A 15 -21.42 -8.93 -31.51
C ASP A 15 -20.05 -9.64 -31.63
N VAL A 16 -18.97 -8.92 -31.36
CA VAL A 16 -17.63 -9.47 -31.20
C VAL A 16 -17.65 -10.22 -29.88
N CYS A 17 -17.41 -11.53 -29.96
CA CYS A 17 -17.26 -12.43 -28.83
C CYS A 17 -16.49 -11.72 -27.70
N CYS A 18 -17.07 -11.68 -26.51
CA CYS A 18 -16.42 -11.05 -25.36
C CYS A 18 -15.15 -11.85 -25.06
N CYS A 19 -13.98 -11.29 -25.35
CA CYS A 19 -12.69 -11.91 -25.04
C CYS A 19 -12.19 -11.37 -23.70
N PRO A 20 -12.47 -12.02 -22.55
CA PRO A 20 -11.88 -11.61 -21.28
C PRO A 20 -10.36 -11.80 -21.30
N GLY A 21 -9.66 -11.06 -20.42
CA GLY A 21 -8.21 -11.16 -20.27
C GLY A 21 -7.46 -9.92 -20.77
N ASP A 22 -6.16 -10.10 -20.99
CA ASP A 22 -5.26 -9.06 -21.44
C ASP A 22 -5.50 -8.75 -22.93
N ARG A 23 -5.73 -7.48 -23.26
CA ARG A 23 -6.07 -6.99 -24.60
C ARG A 23 -5.40 -5.66 -24.86
N GLU A 24 -5.09 -5.37 -26.12
CA GLU A 24 -4.46 -4.10 -26.52
C GLU A 24 -5.16 -2.86 -25.97
N ASP A 25 -6.48 -2.89 -25.82
CA ASP A 25 -7.28 -1.79 -25.30
C ASP A 25 -7.24 -1.62 -23.77
N ASN A 26 -6.73 -2.61 -23.02
CA ASN A 26 -6.64 -2.59 -21.56
C ASN A 26 -5.22 -2.68 -21.00
N LEU A 27 -4.20 -2.95 -21.82
CA LEU A 27 -2.81 -2.97 -21.38
C LEU A 27 -2.36 -1.66 -20.69
N TRP A 28 -2.91 -0.51 -21.09
CA TRP A 28 -2.54 0.79 -20.52
C TRP A 28 -2.91 0.98 -19.02
N ILE A 29 -3.81 0.15 -18.47
CA ILE A 29 -4.12 0.14 -17.02
C ILE A 29 -3.31 -0.87 -16.22
N THR A 30 -2.46 -1.66 -16.89
CA THR A 30 -1.51 -2.56 -16.25
C THR A 30 -0.20 -1.83 -15.90
N ILE A 31 0.63 -2.43 -15.05
CA ILE A 31 1.92 -1.84 -14.68
C ILE A 31 3.05 -2.10 -15.68
N ASN A 32 2.90 -3.06 -16.61
CA ASN A 32 4.00 -3.58 -17.42
C ASN A 32 4.76 -2.49 -18.20
N ASP A 33 4.02 -1.69 -18.97
CA ASP A 33 4.57 -0.60 -19.78
C ASP A 33 4.36 0.77 -19.12
N TYR A 34 4.09 0.78 -17.81
CA TYR A 34 3.81 2.01 -17.09
C TYR A 34 5.09 2.83 -16.92
N LYS A 35 5.06 4.04 -17.46
CA LYS A 35 6.06 5.07 -17.22
C LYS A 35 5.49 6.06 -16.20
N PRO A 36 6.07 6.15 -14.98
CA PRO A 36 5.60 7.10 -13.99
C PRO A 36 5.65 8.54 -14.51
N PRO A 37 4.64 9.37 -14.23
CA PRO A 37 4.71 10.81 -14.47
C PRO A 37 5.96 11.43 -13.87
N THR A 38 6.62 12.29 -14.66
CA THR A 38 7.84 13.00 -14.25
C THR A 38 7.54 14.43 -13.80
N THR A 39 6.38 14.96 -14.20
CA THR A 39 5.92 16.30 -13.81
C THR A 39 4.62 16.24 -13.02
N GLN A 40 4.37 17.26 -12.19
CA GLN A 40 3.12 17.39 -11.45
C GLN A 40 1.90 17.50 -12.38
N LEU A 41 2.05 18.12 -13.56
CA LEU A 41 0.98 18.25 -14.53
C LEU A 41 0.59 16.88 -15.12
N GLU A 42 1.58 16.08 -15.52
CA GLU A 42 1.35 14.69 -15.97
C GLU A 42 0.68 13.86 -14.88
N TRP A 43 1.12 14.01 -13.63
CA TRP A 43 0.52 13.31 -12.49
C TRP A 43 -0.95 13.69 -12.30
N GLU A 44 -1.29 14.99 -12.32
CA GLU A 44 -2.66 15.49 -12.16
C GLU A 44 -3.60 14.98 -13.26
N GLN A 45 -3.09 14.85 -14.49
CA GLN A 45 -3.83 14.42 -15.67
C GLN A 45 -3.87 12.90 -15.87
N ALA A 46 -3.01 12.15 -15.17
CA ALA A 46 -2.95 10.70 -15.30
C ALA A 46 -4.28 10.02 -14.92
N CYS A 47 -4.79 9.21 -15.83
CA CYS A 47 -5.99 8.41 -15.60
C CYS A 47 -5.64 7.14 -14.81
N PHE A 48 -6.06 7.08 -13.55
CA PHE A 48 -5.96 5.89 -12.70
C PHE A 48 -7.34 5.32 -12.40
N LEU A 49 -7.52 4.02 -12.68
CA LEU A 49 -8.76 3.31 -12.45
C LEU A 49 -8.60 2.43 -11.20
N ASP A 50 -8.93 2.95 -10.03
CA ASP A 50 -8.62 2.24 -8.78
C ASP A 50 -9.33 0.90 -8.64
N LYS A 51 -10.53 0.79 -9.21
CA LYS A 51 -11.35 -0.43 -9.19
C LYS A 51 -10.89 -1.41 -10.26
N CYS A 52 -10.47 -2.60 -9.84
CA CYS A 52 -9.91 -3.68 -10.65
C CYS A 52 -10.87 -4.30 -11.68
N PHE A 53 -12.19 -4.18 -11.49
CA PHE A 53 -13.18 -4.84 -12.36
C PHE A 53 -13.34 -4.20 -13.74
N HIS A 54 -12.78 -3.00 -13.98
CA HIS A 54 -12.93 -2.31 -15.26
C HIS A 54 -12.03 -2.90 -16.33
N GLY A 55 -12.61 -3.32 -17.46
CA GLY A 55 -11.81 -3.64 -18.64
C GLY A 55 -11.22 -5.05 -18.67
N TYR A 56 -11.40 -5.89 -17.64
CA TYR A 56 -10.99 -7.29 -17.74
C TYR A 56 -11.93 -8.08 -18.67
N TYR A 57 -13.23 -8.08 -18.36
CA TYR A 57 -14.24 -8.76 -19.18
C TYR A 57 -14.71 -7.87 -20.33
N LYS A 58 -15.17 -6.66 -20.00
CA LYS A 58 -15.64 -5.65 -20.95
C LYS A 58 -15.53 -4.25 -20.34
N TRP A 59 -15.39 -3.23 -21.17
CA TRP A 59 -15.47 -1.84 -20.74
C TRP A 59 -16.91 -1.37 -20.55
N PRO A 60 -17.21 -0.56 -19.51
CA PRO A 60 -18.47 0.15 -19.46
C PRO A 60 -18.52 1.22 -20.56
N LYS A 61 -19.72 1.66 -20.93
CA LYS A 61 -19.92 2.72 -21.93
C LYS A 61 -19.27 4.06 -21.52
N ILE A 62 -19.22 4.30 -20.21
CA ILE A 62 -18.71 5.53 -19.61
C ILE A 62 -17.87 5.14 -18.40
N ILE A 63 -16.67 5.72 -18.29
CA ILE A 63 -15.83 5.61 -17.10
C ILE A 63 -15.70 6.98 -16.47
N LYS A 64 -15.90 7.02 -15.15
CA LYS A 64 -15.60 8.18 -14.32
C LYS A 64 -14.33 7.90 -13.54
N TYR A 65 -13.41 8.84 -13.59
CA TYR A 65 -12.23 8.81 -12.73
C TYR A 65 -11.95 10.20 -12.17
N PRO A 66 -11.44 10.29 -10.93
CA PRO A 66 -11.05 11.55 -10.34
C PRO A 66 -9.69 12.00 -10.89
N MET A 67 -9.52 13.30 -11.10
CA MET A 67 -8.18 13.87 -11.28
C MET A 67 -7.32 13.65 -10.03
N ASN A 68 -5.99 13.59 -10.21
CA ASN A 68 -5.05 13.46 -9.07
C ASN A 68 -4.77 14.80 -8.40
N LYS A 69 -5.82 15.61 -8.28
CA LYS A 69 -5.81 16.94 -7.70
C LYS A 69 -6.94 17.01 -6.70
N ARG A 70 -6.59 16.90 -5.43
CA ARG A 70 -7.54 17.07 -4.32
C ARG A 70 -7.01 18.12 -3.37
N GLU A 71 -7.83 19.14 -3.13
CA GLU A 71 -7.54 20.10 -2.07
C GLU A 71 -7.50 19.41 -0.71
N ARG A 72 -6.50 19.79 0.08
CA ARG A 72 -6.29 19.35 1.45
C ARG A 72 -6.49 20.54 2.38
N TYR A 73 -6.66 20.23 3.66
CA TYR A 73 -6.65 21.27 4.67
C TYR A 73 -5.22 21.74 4.90
N THR A 74 -5.02 23.05 4.80
CA THR A 74 -3.81 23.78 5.14
C THR A 74 -4.17 24.79 6.21
N LYS A 75 -3.17 25.37 6.89
CA LYS A 75 -3.41 26.42 7.88
C LYS A 75 -4.24 27.60 7.35
N GLY A 76 -4.23 27.85 6.03
CA GLY A 76 -4.96 28.95 5.40
C GLY A 76 -6.41 28.65 4.99
N ASN A 77 -6.83 27.37 4.90
CA ASN A 77 -8.19 27.01 4.43
C ASN A 77 -8.94 26.06 5.39
N MET A 78 -8.36 25.77 6.55
CA MET A 78 -8.89 24.80 7.50
C MET A 78 -10.02 25.41 8.35
N PRO A 79 -11.23 24.81 8.38
CA PRO A 79 -12.29 25.23 9.29
C PRO A 79 -11.91 25.04 10.76
N GLU A 80 -12.50 25.82 11.65
CA GLU A 80 -12.21 25.80 13.09
C GLU A 80 -12.29 24.39 13.71
N HIS A 81 -13.35 23.64 13.41
CA HIS A 81 -13.53 22.28 13.94
C HIS A 81 -12.44 21.30 13.44
N VAL A 82 -11.90 21.51 12.25
CA VAL A 82 -10.77 20.73 11.71
C VAL A 82 -9.46 21.18 12.34
N ALA A 83 -9.31 22.49 12.62
CA ALA A 83 -8.14 23.05 13.29
C ALA A 83 -7.95 22.48 14.70
N ILE A 84 -9.04 22.18 15.42
CA ILE A 84 -8.97 21.48 16.72
C ILE A 84 -8.26 20.13 16.57
N LEU A 85 -8.65 19.33 15.58
CA LEU A 85 -8.03 18.03 15.31
C LEU A 85 -6.58 18.19 14.87
N TYR A 86 -6.31 19.10 13.94
CA TYR A 86 -4.96 19.39 13.46
C TYR A 86 -4.04 19.76 14.61
N ASN A 87 -4.41 20.77 15.40
CA ASN A 87 -3.60 21.25 16.53
C ASN A 87 -3.36 20.15 17.56
N ARG A 88 -4.35 19.27 17.78
CA ARG A 88 -4.21 18.13 18.69
C ARG A 88 -3.21 17.09 18.16
N PHE A 89 -3.24 16.77 16.87
CA PHE A 89 -2.29 15.84 16.24
C PHE A 89 -0.92 16.48 15.95
N MET A 90 -0.77 17.80 16.03
CA MET A 90 0.55 18.44 16.02
C MET A 90 1.28 18.30 17.37
N ASP A 91 0.58 17.98 18.46
CA ASP A 91 1.21 17.74 19.76
C ASP A 91 1.83 16.33 19.82
N LYS A 92 3.17 16.28 19.82
CA LYS A 92 3.95 15.03 19.93
C LYS A 92 3.61 14.23 21.18
N ASN A 93 3.30 14.89 22.30
CA ASN A 93 2.96 14.20 23.54
C ASN A 93 1.59 13.51 23.43
N PHE A 94 0.63 14.18 22.79
CA PHE A 94 -0.67 13.59 22.52
C PHE A 94 -0.55 12.37 21.60
N ILE A 95 0.20 12.47 20.49
CA ILE A 95 0.42 11.32 19.60
C ILE A 95 1.04 10.16 20.37
N TYR A 96 2.08 10.43 21.16
CA TYR A 96 2.74 9.41 21.97
C TYR A 96 1.75 8.72 22.91
N GLN A 97 0.99 9.48 23.71
CA GLN A 97 0.00 8.92 24.64
C GLN A 97 -1.08 8.11 23.92
N LEU A 98 -1.60 8.63 22.80
CA LEU A 98 -2.58 7.93 21.97
C LEU A 98 -2.06 6.57 21.51
N ILE A 99 -0.83 6.53 21.01
CA ILE A 99 -0.16 5.29 20.57
C ILE A 99 0.02 4.33 21.75
N GLN A 100 0.46 4.80 22.92
CA GLN A 100 0.62 3.97 24.11
C GLN A 100 -0.72 3.33 24.53
N TYR A 101 -1.83 4.07 24.49
CA TYR A 101 -3.15 3.51 24.77
C TYR A 101 -3.56 2.45 23.74
N MET A 102 -3.28 2.68 22.44
CA MET A 102 -3.58 1.69 21.39
C MET A 102 -2.79 0.39 21.53
N ILE A 103 -1.57 0.46 22.07
CA ILE A 103 -0.74 -0.73 22.34
C ILE A 103 -1.38 -1.57 23.46
N ILE A 104 -1.82 -0.93 24.55
CA ILE A 104 -2.34 -1.60 25.76
C ILE A 104 -3.78 -2.13 25.56
N GLU A 105 -4.63 -1.43 24.79
CA GLU A 105 -6.06 -1.76 24.65
C GLU A 105 -6.34 -3.19 24.15
N ASP A 106 -5.37 -3.85 23.50
CA ASP A 106 -5.54 -5.18 22.91
C ASP A 106 -4.77 -6.29 23.66
N GLU A 107 -4.44 -6.15 24.95
CA GLU A 107 -3.84 -7.22 25.80
C GLU A 107 -4.79 -8.43 26.08
N GLY A 108 -5.70 -8.76 25.14
CA GLY A 108 -6.58 -9.94 25.16
C GLY A 108 -6.02 -11.15 24.41
N PHE A 109 -6.85 -12.20 24.20
CA PHE A 109 -6.41 -13.49 23.64
C PHE A 109 -6.00 -13.47 22.15
N GLU A 110 -6.42 -12.49 21.36
CA GLU A 110 -5.95 -12.29 19.98
C GLU A 110 -5.69 -10.80 19.70
N ILE A 111 -4.41 -10.47 19.54
CA ILE A 111 -3.98 -9.16 19.05
C ILE A 111 -4.16 -9.18 17.53
N ASN A 112 -5.04 -8.32 16.99
CA ASN A 112 -5.40 -8.32 15.57
C ASN A 112 -5.29 -6.92 14.96
N PHE A 113 -4.90 -6.83 13.68
CA PHE A 113 -4.87 -5.55 12.95
C PHE A 113 -6.23 -4.84 13.00
N ASN A 114 -6.26 -3.64 13.56
CA ASN A 114 -7.49 -2.90 13.77
C ASN A 114 -7.85 -2.03 12.56
N ILE A 115 -8.88 -2.44 11.82
CA ILE A 115 -9.36 -1.76 10.61
C ILE A 115 -9.87 -0.33 10.92
N HIS A 116 -10.40 -0.08 12.11
CA HIS A 116 -10.91 1.25 12.49
C HIS A 116 -9.76 2.23 12.77
N ARG A 117 -8.70 1.79 13.46
CA ARG A 117 -7.49 2.59 13.68
C ARG A 117 -6.78 2.90 12.36
N PHE A 118 -6.61 1.90 11.50
CA PHE A 118 -6.14 2.11 10.13
C PHE A 118 -6.96 3.18 9.38
N ARG A 119 -8.30 3.11 9.43
CA ARG A 119 -9.18 4.10 8.76
C ARG A 119 -9.04 5.50 9.35
N MET A 120 -8.80 5.60 10.66
CA MET A 120 -8.50 6.88 11.32
C MET A 120 -7.19 7.48 10.78
N PHE A 121 -6.09 6.72 10.78
CA PHE A 121 -4.80 7.18 10.25
C PHE A 121 -4.88 7.54 8.76
N LYS A 122 -5.58 6.72 7.96
CA LYS A 122 -5.90 7.06 6.57
C LYS A 122 -6.58 8.42 6.45
N GLY A 123 -7.54 8.72 7.33
CA GLY A 123 -8.22 10.01 7.38
C GLY A 123 -7.27 11.16 7.70
N LEU A 124 -6.37 10.99 8.67
CA LEU A 124 -5.38 11.99 9.07
C LEU A 124 -4.46 12.35 7.89
N PHE A 125 -3.78 11.37 7.28
CA PHE A 125 -2.85 11.62 6.17
C PHE A 125 -3.56 12.12 4.91
N ARG A 126 -4.79 11.67 4.65
CA ARG A 126 -5.60 12.20 3.54
C ARG A 126 -5.88 13.69 3.70
N ASN A 127 -6.13 14.15 4.92
CA ASN A 127 -6.60 15.50 5.20
C ASN A 127 -5.45 16.48 5.46
N PHE A 128 -4.41 16.06 6.19
CA PHE A 128 -3.33 16.92 6.69
C PHE A 128 -1.99 16.75 5.95
N GLY A 129 -1.86 15.72 5.11
CA GLY A 129 -0.68 15.59 4.24
C GLY A 129 0.61 15.34 5.00
N LEU A 130 1.67 16.06 4.59
CA LEU A 130 3.03 15.92 5.11
C LEU A 130 3.23 16.52 6.51
N ASP A 131 2.36 17.43 6.95
CA ASP A 131 2.53 18.14 8.24
C ASP A 131 2.72 17.17 9.43
N LEU A 132 2.10 15.99 9.36
CA LEU A 132 2.17 14.96 10.39
C LEU A 132 3.22 13.88 10.10
N LEU A 133 3.81 13.85 8.90
CA LEU A 133 4.66 12.76 8.43
C LEU A 133 5.85 12.55 9.36
N ASP A 134 6.63 13.60 9.64
CA ASP A 134 7.81 13.49 10.51
C ASP A 134 7.47 13.07 11.94
N HIS A 135 6.37 13.59 12.48
CA HIS A 135 5.92 13.27 13.82
C HIS A 135 5.59 11.77 13.94
N PHE A 136 4.90 11.21 12.95
CA PHE A 136 4.62 9.78 12.93
C PHE A 136 5.84 8.93 12.55
N MET A 137 6.72 9.37 11.66
CA MET A 137 7.95 8.64 11.35
C MET A 137 8.87 8.50 12.58
N GLU A 138 8.99 9.55 13.40
CA GLU A 138 9.69 9.47 14.69
C GLU A 138 9.07 8.39 15.60
N GLN A 139 7.74 8.37 15.73
CA GLN A 139 7.05 7.36 16.54
C GLN A 139 7.18 5.94 15.96
N LEU A 140 7.06 5.78 14.64
CA LEU A 140 7.22 4.50 13.96
C LEU A 140 8.60 3.89 14.24
N ASN A 141 9.65 4.70 14.16
CA ASN A 141 11.00 4.26 14.51
C ASN A 141 11.09 3.79 15.96
N LEU A 142 10.49 4.50 16.92
CA LEU A 142 10.46 4.06 18.31
C LEU A 142 9.71 2.73 18.49
N LEU A 143 8.60 2.53 17.78
CA LEU A 143 7.77 1.34 17.88
C LEU A 143 8.49 0.07 17.40
N ILE A 144 9.15 0.12 16.24
CA ILE A 144 9.84 -1.07 15.70
C ILE A 144 11.14 -1.40 16.47
N HIS A 145 11.65 -0.45 17.27
CA HIS A 145 12.83 -0.60 18.12
C HIS A 145 12.49 -0.90 19.58
N GLU A 146 11.22 -1.16 19.91
CA GLU A 146 10.81 -1.53 21.27
C GLU A 146 11.54 -2.80 21.72
N LYS A 147 12.12 -2.77 22.92
CA LYS A 147 12.94 -3.85 23.49
C LYS A 147 12.16 -4.72 24.47
N ALA A 148 11.09 -4.18 25.06
CA ALA A 148 10.20 -4.92 25.93
C ALA A 148 9.40 -5.95 25.11
N LYS A 149 9.75 -7.23 25.24
CA LYS A 149 9.17 -8.33 24.44
C LYS A 149 7.65 -8.38 24.55
N GLU A 150 7.11 -8.09 25.74
CA GLU A 150 5.69 -8.04 26.03
C GLU A 150 4.94 -6.93 25.28
N LYS A 151 5.65 -5.90 24.81
CA LYS A 151 5.08 -4.78 24.04
C LYS A 151 5.32 -4.86 22.54
N GLN A 152 6.35 -5.61 22.11
CA GLN A 152 6.79 -5.66 20.71
C GLN A 152 5.64 -5.97 19.75
N GLU A 153 4.82 -6.96 20.07
CA GLU A 153 3.70 -7.36 19.23
C GLU A 153 2.68 -6.21 19.02
N GLY A 154 2.26 -5.58 20.11
CA GLY A 154 1.37 -4.41 20.08
C GLY A 154 2.00 -3.22 19.35
N CYS A 155 3.29 -2.97 19.54
CA CYS A 155 4.03 -1.91 18.86
C CYS A 155 4.06 -2.12 17.33
N HIS A 156 4.41 -3.31 16.87
CA HIS A 156 4.43 -3.63 15.44
C HIS A 156 3.03 -3.58 14.83
N ARG A 157 2.00 -4.02 15.55
CA ARG A 157 0.62 -3.90 15.09
C ARG A 157 0.21 -2.44 14.89
N VAL A 158 0.40 -1.58 15.88
CA VAL A 158 0.04 -0.15 15.77
C VAL A 158 0.88 0.53 14.69
N ALA A 159 2.16 0.18 14.56
CA ALA A 159 3.01 0.67 13.47
C ALA A 159 2.47 0.27 12.10
N ALA A 160 2.07 -0.99 11.92
CA ALA A 160 1.46 -1.51 10.70
C ALA A 160 0.14 -0.78 10.36
N GLU A 161 -0.70 -0.48 11.36
CA GLU A 161 -1.96 0.27 11.19
C GLU A 161 -1.69 1.73 10.73
N ILE A 162 -0.70 2.39 11.31
CA ILE A 162 -0.27 3.75 10.93
C ILE A 162 0.26 3.76 9.49
N VAL A 163 1.17 2.84 9.15
CA VAL A 163 1.80 2.77 7.81
C VAL A 163 0.76 2.47 6.74
N ALA A 164 -0.15 1.53 6.98
CA ALA A 164 -1.28 1.29 6.08
C ALA A 164 -2.12 2.56 5.88
N GLY A 165 -2.33 3.33 6.96
CA GLY A 165 -2.99 4.63 6.93
C GLY A 165 -2.25 5.66 6.09
N MET A 166 -0.92 5.75 6.21
CA MET A 166 -0.08 6.63 5.40
C MET A 166 -0.21 6.31 3.91
N ILE A 167 -0.03 5.03 3.54
CA ILE A 167 -0.11 4.55 2.15
C ILE A 167 -1.50 4.83 1.56
N ARG A 168 -2.58 4.52 2.28
CA ARG A 168 -3.95 4.76 1.77
C ARG A 168 -4.36 6.22 1.82
N GLY A 169 -3.81 6.99 2.75
CA GLY A 169 -4.05 8.42 2.90
C GLY A 169 -3.43 9.24 1.77
N SER A 170 -2.32 8.76 1.20
CA SER A 170 -1.56 9.46 0.16
C SER A 170 -2.11 9.32 -1.27
N LYS A 171 -3.24 8.63 -1.46
CA LYS A 171 -3.87 8.37 -2.78
C LYS A 171 -3.93 9.59 -3.72
N TYR A 172 -4.24 10.78 -3.18
CA TYR A 172 -4.40 12.03 -3.93
C TYR A 172 -3.33 13.07 -3.58
N TRP A 173 -2.18 12.63 -3.07
CA TRP A 173 -1.06 13.53 -2.83
C TRP A 173 -0.41 13.99 -4.15
N THR A 174 0.35 15.09 -4.06
CA THR A 174 1.15 15.57 -5.20
C THR A 174 2.34 14.65 -5.41
N LEU A 175 2.98 14.73 -6.58
CA LEU A 175 4.14 13.92 -6.90
C LEU A 175 5.29 14.16 -5.90
N GLU A 176 5.54 15.41 -5.54
CA GLU A 176 6.54 15.80 -4.53
C GLU A 176 6.29 15.18 -3.16
N MET A 177 5.04 15.21 -2.67
CA MET A 177 4.71 14.60 -1.39
C MET A 177 4.83 13.07 -1.41
N LEU A 178 4.51 12.45 -2.55
CA LEU A 178 4.69 11.00 -2.72
C LEU A 178 6.18 10.66 -2.71
N GLU A 179 7.03 11.46 -3.35
CA GLU A 179 8.49 11.27 -3.28
C GLU A 179 8.96 11.30 -1.82
N GLU A 180 8.59 12.32 -1.06
CA GLU A 180 8.98 12.44 0.35
C GLU A 180 8.47 11.28 1.20
N LEU A 181 7.21 10.87 0.99
CA LEU A 181 6.62 9.73 1.68
C LEU A 181 7.43 8.45 1.43
N TRP A 182 7.70 8.14 0.15
CA TRP A 182 8.36 6.89 -0.21
C TRP A 182 9.86 6.91 0.15
N GLN A 183 10.52 8.08 0.09
CA GLN A 183 11.90 8.24 0.57
C GLN A 183 12.04 7.87 2.04
N LYS A 184 11.02 8.13 2.87
CA LYS A 184 11.00 7.79 4.30
C LYS A 184 10.47 6.37 4.57
N LEU A 185 9.39 5.96 3.89
CA LEU A 185 8.76 4.66 4.13
C LEU A 185 9.56 3.47 3.58
N ILE A 186 10.24 3.60 2.44
CA ILE A 186 10.95 2.46 1.84
C ILE A 186 12.11 1.97 2.74
N PRO A 187 13.00 2.83 3.27
CA PRO A 187 14.02 2.39 4.24
C PRO A 187 13.40 1.77 5.50
N PHE A 188 12.34 2.37 6.03
CA PHE A 188 11.61 1.83 7.19
C PHE A 188 11.03 0.43 6.91
N LEU A 189 10.40 0.23 5.76
CA LEU A 189 9.85 -1.08 5.37
C LEU A 189 10.94 -2.13 5.13
N ASN A 190 12.11 -1.73 4.61
CA ASN A 190 13.27 -2.63 4.49
C ASN A 190 13.71 -3.14 5.86
N GLU A 191 13.84 -2.24 6.85
CA GLU A 191 14.23 -2.59 8.21
C GLU A 191 13.19 -3.51 8.87
N VAL A 192 11.91 -3.19 8.73
CA VAL A 192 10.81 -4.04 9.20
C VAL A 192 10.90 -5.43 8.59
N CYS A 193 11.02 -5.54 7.27
CA CYS A 193 11.03 -6.84 6.57
C CYS A 193 12.27 -7.68 6.90
N ALA A 194 13.40 -7.03 7.21
CA ALA A 194 14.62 -7.70 7.66
C ALA A 194 14.51 -8.31 9.06
N ASN A 195 13.62 -7.76 9.90
CA ASN A 195 13.48 -8.13 11.32
C ASN A 195 12.10 -8.72 11.67
N LEU A 196 11.39 -9.28 10.69
CA LEU A 196 10.10 -9.94 10.94
C LEU A 196 10.24 -11.14 11.87
N SER A 197 9.20 -11.36 12.66
CA SER A 197 9.01 -12.54 13.51
C SER A 197 7.68 -13.22 13.20
N PRO A 198 7.47 -14.48 13.62
CA PRO A 198 6.19 -15.17 13.43
C PRO A 198 4.99 -14.40 13.98
N GLU A 199 5.16 -13.72 15.11
CA GLU A 199 4.14 -12.94 15.81
C GLU A 199 3.82 -11.63 15.09
N THR A 200 4.78 -11.05 14.37
CA THR A 200 4.63 -9.73 13.73
C THR A 200 4.23 -9.81 12.25
N LEU A 201 4.47 -10.96 11.60
CA LEU A 201 4.23 -11.16 10.17
C LEU A 201 2.78 -10.88 9.74
N SER A 202 1.81 -11.27 10.57
CA SER A 202 0.39 -11.12 10.29
C SER A 202 -0.01 -9.64 10.16
N TYR A 203 0.52 -8.77 11.03
CA TYR A 203 0.23 -7.33 11.04
C TYR A 203 0.78 -6.64 9.79
N TRP A 204 2.02 -6.96 9.41
CA TRP A 204 2.59 -6.40 8.19
C TRP A 204 1.89 -6.94 6.95
N GLY A 205 1.55 -8.23 6.93
CA GLY A 205 0.69 -8.81 5.89
C GLY A 205 -0.64 -8.06 5.72
N ALA A 206 -1.28 -7.68 6.83
CA ALA A 206 -2.47 -6.85 6.83
C ALA A 206 -2.19 -5.41 6.36
N CYS A 207 -1.07 -4.81 6.78
CA CYS A 207 -0.65 -3.48 6.31
C CYS A 207 -0.49 -3.45 4.79
N PHE A 208 0.22 -4.40 4.19
CA PHE A 208 0.36 -4.50 2.73
C PHE A 208 -1.00 -4.73 2.05
N LYS A 209 -1.82 -5.65 2.56
CA LYS A 209 -3.16 -5.93 2.03
C LYS A 209 -4.04 -4.67 2.02
N PHE A 210 -4.25 -4.05 3.18
CA PHE A 210 -5.10 -2.87 3.30
C PHE A 210 -4.45 -1.63 2.69
N GLY A 211 -3.12 -1.57 2.63
CA GLY A 211 -2.35 -0.53 1.95
C GLY A 211 -2.57 -0.50 0.44
N MET A 212 -2.77 -1.66 -0.18
CA MET A 212 -2.91 -1.81 -1.64
C MET A 212 -4.35 -2.01 -2.12
N GLU A 213 -5.28 -2.29 -1.22
CA GLU A 213 -6.69 -2.53 -1.54
C GLU A 213 -7.35 -1.34 -2.28
N ASP A 214 -8.14 -1.66 -3.32
CA ASP A 214 -8.93 -0.67 -4.09
C ASP A 214 -8.07 0.49 -4.63
N LEU A 215 -6.88 0.17 -5.15
CA LEU A 215 -5.97 1.13 -5.78
C LEU A 215 -5.51 0.65 -7.14
N ASP A 216 -5.22 1.61 -8.01
CA ASP A 216 -4.53 1.34 -9.27
C ASP A 216 -3.04 1.02 -8.99
N PRO A 217 -2.51 -0.11 -9.50
CA PRO A 217 -1.13 -0.51 -9.22
C PRO A 217 -0.11 0.55 -9.65
N ARG A 218 -0.41 1.34 -10.67
CA ARG A 218 0.47 2.39 -11.19
C ARG A 218 0.69 3.53 -10.18
N ARG A 219 -0.30 3.79 -9.31
CA ARG A 219 -0.12 4.72 -8.17
C ARG A 219 0.84 4.18 -7.12
N MET A 220 0.85 2.87 -6.95
CA MET A 220 1.62 2.15 -5.93
C MET A 220 2.90 1.54 -6.48
N HIS A 221 3.36 1.99 -7.67
CA HIS A 221 4.52 1.41 -8.34
C HIS A 221 5.77 1.33 -7.43
N ARG A 222 6.01 2.30 -6.55
CA ARG A 222 7.15 2.26 -5.61
C ARG A 222 7.05 1.14 -4.58
N LEU A 223 5.85 0.90 -4.04
CA LEU A 223 5.61 -0.20 -3.12
C LEU A 223 5.73 -1.55 -3.85
N ILE A 224 5.24 -1.59 -5.09
CA ILE A 224 5.35 -2.78 -5.93
C ILE A 224 6.81 -3.09 -6.26
N GLU A 225 7.61 -2.10 -6.65
CA GLU A 225 9.06 -2.26 -6.86
C GLU A 225 9.76 -2.70 -5.57
N PHE A 226 9.40 -2.15 -4.41
CA PHE A 226 9.88 -2.63 -3.13
C PHE A 226 9.56 -4.12 -2.91
N ILE A 227 8.32 -4.55 -3.12
CA ILE A 227 7.94 -5.97 -3.00
C ILE A 227 8.72 -6.83 -4.00
N ARG A 228 9.02 -6.31 -5.21
CA ARG A 228 9.87 -7.02 -6.17
C ARG A 228 11.29 -7.23 -5.66
N THR A 229 11.85 -6.28 -4.92
CA THR A 229 13.18 -6.48 -4.30
C THR A 229 13.18 -7.58 -3.24
N LEU A 230 12.04 -7.87 -2.60
CA LEU A 230 11.91 -8.99 -1.65
C LEU A 230 12.03 -10.36 -2.34
N ILE A 231 11.63 -10.45 -3.61
CA ILE A 231 11.76 -11.68 -4.43
C ILE A 231 13.22 -11.89 -4.81
N ASN A 232 13.86 -10.82 -5.29
CA ASN A 232 15.24 -10.87 -5.81
C ASN A 232 16.32 -10.86 -4.72
N GLY A 233 15.93 -10.83 -3.44
CA GLY A 233 16.88 -10.82 -2.34
C GLY A 233 17.68 -12.11 -2.28
N GLU A 234 18.94 -12.04 -1.87
CA GLU A 234 19.78 -13.23 -1.69
C GLU A 234 19.07 -14.28 -0.84
N THR A 235 19.20 -15.55 -1.26
CA THR A 235 18.68 -16.71 -0.54
C THR A 235 19.28 -16.69 0.87
N THR A 236 18.43 -16.51 1.87
CA THR A 236 18.88 -16.45 3.26
C THR A 236 18.88 -17.86 3.83
N VAL A 237 19.86 -18.18 4.69
CA VAL A 237 19.84 -19.43 5.49
C VAL A 237 18.60 -19.48 6.41
N ASN A 238 17.99 -18.33 6.70
CA ASN A 238 16.78 -18.22 7.51
C ASN A 238 15.51 -18.54 6.71
N THR A 239 15.06 -19.80 6.80
CA THR A 239 13.83 -20.30 6.18
C THR A 239 12.60 -19.45 6.53
N PHE A 240 12.51 -18.90 7.75
CA PHE A 240 11.35 -18.10 8.15
C PHE A 240 11.29 -16.79 7.37
N LEU A 241 12.40 -16.07 7.25
CA LEU A 241 12.45 -14.82 6.48
C LEU A 241 12.13 -15.06 5.01
N GLU A 242 12.58 -16.18 4.45
CA GLU A 242 12.24 -16.59 3.09
C GLU A 242 10.73 -16.85 2.92
N THR A 243 10.11 -17.64 3.81
CA THR A 243 8.65 -17.82 3.78
C THR A 243 7.88 -16.51 3.98
N SER A 244 8.40 -15.61 4.81
CA SER A 244 7.81 -14.29 5.08
C SER A 244 7.83 -13.41 3.84
N ARG A 245 8.94 -13.40 3.07
CA ARG A 245 9.04 -12.67 1.79
C ARG A 245 7.98 -13.17 0.82
N TRP A 246 7.86 -14.48 0.62
CA TRP A 246 6.81 -15.07 -0.23
C TRP A 246 5.41 -14.68 0.26
N PHE A 247 5.15 -14.77 1.56
CA PHE A 247 3.87 -14.34 2.14
C PHE A 247 3.51 -12.88 1.86
N LEU A 248 4.50 -11.97 1.87
CA LEU A 248 4.31 -10.56 1.53
C LEU A 248 4.15 -10.33 0.02
N VAL A 249 4.88 -11.05 -0.81
CA VAL A 249 4.75 -11.02 -2.29
C VAL A 249 3.33 -11.40 -2.71
N LEU A 250 2.73 -12.39 -2.05
CA LEU A 250 1.34 -12.77 -2.30
C LEU A 250 0.33 -11.64 -2.05
N LYS A 251 0.69 -10.55 -1.37
CA LYS A 251 -0.19 -9.38 -1.22
C LYS A 251 -0.35 -8.60 -2.53
N LEU A 252 0.50 -8.82 -3.53
CA LEU A 252 0.31 -8.29 -4.88
C LEU A 252 -0.98 -8.82 -5.55
N THR A 253 -1.56 -9.92 -5.06
CA THR A 253 -2.88 -10.41 -5.50
C THR A 253 -4.00 -9.37 -5.38
N ASN A 254 -3.84 -8.35 -4.52
CA ASN A 254 -4.76 -7.21 -4.43
C ASN A 254 -4.86 -6.39 -5.74
N PHE A 255 -3.87 -6.49 -6.62
CA PHE A 255 -3.90 -5.84 -7.94
C PHE A 255 -4.49 -6.74 -9.04
N GLU A 256 -4.75 -8.01 -8.72
CA GLU A 256 -5.36 -9.01 -9.60
C GLU A 256 -4.62 -9.11 -10.94
N TRP A 257 -5.36 -8.99 -12.05
CA TRP A 257 -4.88 -9.12 -13.42
C TRP A 257 -4.04 -7.92 -13.92
N ARG A 258 -3.91 -6.83 -13.14
CA ARG A 258 -3.27 -5.58 -13.60
C ARG A 258 -1.75 -5.52 -13.40
N VAL A 259 -1.15 -6.59 -12.91
CA VAL A 259 0.31 -6.70 -12.73
C VAL A 259 0.91 -7.95 -13.42
N PRO A 260 0.57 -8.26 -14.69
CA PRO A 260 0.90 -9.54 -15.30
C PRO A 260 2.41 -9.78 -15.44
N ALA A 261 3.23 -8.78 -15.79
CA ALA A 261 4.69 -8.97 -15.89
C ALA A 261 5.33 -9.31 -14.54
N ILE A 262 4.76 -8.82 -13.44
CA ILE A 262 5.24 -9.12 -12.10
C ILE A 262 4.94 -10.57 -11.76
N TRP A 263 3.74 -11.05 -12.08
CA TRP A 263 3.41 -12.47 -11.94
C TRP A 263 4.28 -13.36 -12.82
N CYS A 264 4.60 -12.95 -14.05
CA CYS A 264 5.56 -13.67 -14.89
C CYS A 264 6.93 -13.78 -14.22
N ALA A 265 7.48 -12.66 -13.71
CA ALA A 265 8.77 -12.66 -13.03
C ALA A 265 8.76 -13.51 -11.74
N ILE A 266 7.70 -13.41 -10.94
CA ILE A 266 7.48 -14.25 -9.74
C ILE A 266 7.45 -15.72 -10.14
N ASN A 267 6.72 -16.08 -11.19
CA ASN A 267 6.58 -17.46 -11.64
C ASN A 267 7.91 -18.05 -12.14
N GLU A 268 8.72 -17.28 -12.86
CA GLU A 268 10.05 -17.75 -13.27
C GLU A 268 10.94 -18.02 -12.06
N HIS A 269 10.97 -17.11 -11.08
CA HIS A 269 11.73 -17.32 -9.86
C HIS A 269 11.18 -18.49 -9.02
N ALA A 270 9.85 -18.62 -8.92
CA ALA A 270 9.20 -19.72 -8.22
C ALA A 270 9.60 -21.09 -8.78
N LYS A 271 9.74 -21.21 -10.12
CA LYS A 271 10.17 -22.46 -10.78
C LYS A 271 11.55 -22.91 -10.31
N GLU A 272 12.49 -21.97 -10.14
CA GLU A 272 13.84 -22.24 -9.66
C GLU A 272 13.88 -22.73 -8.21
N MET A 273 12.79 -22.51 -7.46
CA MET A 273 12.69 -22.84 -6.04
C MET A 273 11.70 -23.99 -5.74
N LEU A 274 11.18 -24.68 -6.75
CA LEU A 274 10.20 -25.76 -6.53
C LEU A 274 10.78 -26.97 -5.78
N ASP A 275 12.07 -27.22 -5.91
CA ASP A 275 12.81 -28.30 -5.23
C ASP A 275 13.47 -27.85 -3.92
N HIS A 276 13.16 -26.64 -3.44
CA HIS A 276 13.74 -26.05 -2.25
C HIS A 276 13.70 -27.02 -1.04
N PRO A 277 14.77 -27.19 -0.24
CA PRO A 277 14.86 -28.26 0.77
C PRO A 277 13.76 -28.19 1.84
N PHE A 278 13.33 -26.97 2.19
CA PHE A 278 12.35 -26.76 3.25
C PHE A 278 10.90 -26.79 2.73
N LYS A 279 10.10 -27.69 3.31
CA LYS A 279 8.67 -27.86 2.97
C LYS A 279 7.87 -26.56 3.11
N ALA A 280 8.10 -25.79 4.18
CA ALA A 280 7.36 -24.55 4.44
C ALA A 280 7.54 -23.50 3.33
N VAL A 281 8.72 -23.45 2.71
CA VAL A 281 9.01 -22.55 1.58
C VAL A 281 8.25 -23.02 0.35
N ARG A 282 8.32 -24.32 0.02
CA ARG A 282 7.55 -24.90 -1.10
C ARG A 282 6.04 -24.68 -0.96
N GLU A 283 5.49 -24.78 0.25
CA GLU A 283 4.08 -24.51 0.52
C GLU A 283 3.69 -23.03 0.31
N HIS A 284 4.61 -22.08 0.52
CA HIS A 284 4.35 -20.66 0.25
C HIS A 284 4.51 -20.32 -1.23
N ILE A 285 5.46 -20.96 -1.93
CA ILE A 285 5.62 -20.82 -3.39
C ILE A 285 4.40 -21.38 -4.13
N ALA A 286 3.79 -22.45 -3.62
CA ALA A 286 2.63 -23.08 -4.24
C ALA A 286 1.30 -22.30 -4.06
N LYS A 287 1.24 -21.34 -3.13
CA LYS A 287 0.07 -20.48 -2.88
C LYS A 287 0.02 -19.32 -3.85
#